data_AF-A0AA85K092-F1
#
_entry.id   AF-A0AA85K092-F1
#
_cell.length_a   1.000
_cell.length_b   1.000
_cell.length_c   1.000
_cell.angle_alpha   90.00
_cell.angle_beta   90.00
_cell.angle_gamma   90.00
#
_symmetry.space_group_name_H-M   'P 1'
#
loop_
_entity.id
_entity.type
_entity.pdbx_description
1 polymer ?
#
loop_
_entity_poly.entity_id
_entity_poly.type
_entity_poly.pdbx_seq_one_letter_code
_entity_poly.pdbx_strand_id
1 'polypeptide(L)' 'MTEPTGDLMTVEELERLFKDRYTEKDVDYQEHLANANLPPPAIPDWDKLNRNRFNRAGRRGSGRYRQGNHRHNSWD' A
#
# COMPACT_ATOMS: atom_id res chain seq x y z
N MET A 1 36.29 -0.83 17.94
CA MET A 1 35.09 -0.92 17.09
C MET A 1 35.25 0.14 16.02
N THR A 2 35.73 -0.26 14.85
CA THR A 2 35.81 0.59 13.64
C THR A 2 34.49 0.43 12.90
N GLU A 3 33.68 1.49 12.91
CA GLU A 3 32.52 1.62 12.02
C GLU A 3 33.00 1.40 10.58
N PRO A 4 32.32 0.59 9.75
CA PRO A 4 32.63 0.54 8.33
C PRO A 4 32.20 1.88 7.74
N THR A 5 33.16 2.78 7.53
CA THR A 5 32.97 3.91 6.63
C THR A 5 32.66 3.32 5.27
N GLY A 6 31.37 3.24 4.94
CA GLY A 6 30.92 2.89 3.61
C GLY A 6 31.63 3.80 2.63
N ASP A 7 32.42 3.20 1.74
CA ASP A 7 33.19 3.90 0.72
C ASP A 7 32.25 4.83 -0.05
N LEU A 8 32.37 6.13 0.18
CA LEU A 8 31.58 7.11 -0.55
C LEU A 8 32.18 7.21 -1.93
N MET A 9 31.50 6.62 -2.92
CA MET A 9 31.89 6.75 -4.32
C MET A 9 31.88 8.22 -4.73
N THR A 10 32.89 8.62 -5.49
CA THR A 10 32.95 9.93 -6.12
C THR A 10 31.90 10.05 -7.22
N VAL A 11 31.58 11.30 -7.60
CA VAL A 11 30.63 11.55 -8.70
C VAL A 11 31.12 10.96 -10.02
N GLU A 12 32.42 11.09 -10.32
CA GLU A 12 33.03 10.56 -11.54
C GLU A 12 32.93 9.02 -11.61
N GLU A 13 33.09 8.34 -10.47
CA GLU A 13 32.92 6.88 -10.40
C GLU A 13 31.46 6.47 -10.65
N LEU A 14 30.50 7.22 -10.11
CA LEU A 14 29.07 6.97 -10.34
C LEU A 14 28.68 7.23 -11.80
N GLU A 15 29.18 8.31 -12.42
CA GLU A 15 28.97 8.59 -13.83
C GLU A 15 29.51 7.46 -14.72
N ARG A 16 30.68 6.91 -14.39
CA ARG A 16 31.24 5.78 -15.12
C ARG A 16 30.44 4.50 -14.90
N LEU A 17 30.01 4.24 -13.68
CA LEU A 17 29.30 3.02 -13.29
C LEU A 17 27.89 2.96 -13.86
N PHE A 18 27.24 4.11 -13.97
CA PHE A 18 25.88 4.26 -14.49
C PHE A 18 25.82 4.89 -15.89
N LYS A 19 26.93 4.85 -16.65
CA LYS A 19 27.03 5.48 -17.98
C LYS A 19 25.96 5.02 -18.97
N ASP A 20 25.51 3.78 -18.84
CA ASP A 20 24.53 3.16 -19.72
C ASP A 20 23.10 3.22 -19.13
N ARG A 21 22.88 3.92 -18.00
CA ARG A 21 21.58 3.99 -17.33
C ARG A 21 20.50 4.55 -18.25
N TYR A 22 19.34 3.91 -18.27
CA TYR A 22 18.19 4.25 -19.12
C TYR A 22 18.45 4.16 -20.63
N THR A 23 19.49 3.44 -21.05
CA THR A 23 19.75 3.14 -22.46
C THR A 23 19.24 1.74 -22.83
N GLU A 24 19.37 1.37 -24.10
CA GLU A 24 19.08 0.00 -24.58
C GLU A 24 19.96 -1.08 -23.93
N LYS A 25 21.12 -0.70 -23.39
CA LYS A 25 22.04 -1.61 -22.71
C LYS A 25 21.71 -1.81 -21.23
N ASP A 26 20.84 -0.97 -20.67
CA ASP A 26 20.39 -1.08 -19.28
C ASP A 26 19.33 -2.19 -19.17
N VAL A 27 19.76 -3.37 -18.73
CA VAL A 27 18.92 -4.56 -18.62
C VAL A 27 17.72 -4.30 -17.71
N ASP A 28 17.93 -3.67 -16.55
CA ASP A 28 16.89 -3.40 -15.58
C ASP A 28 15.84 -2.44 -16.17
N TYR A 29 16.29 -1.43 -16.93
CA TYR A 29 15.39 -0.52 -17.62
C TYR A 29 14.60 -1.21 -18.74
N GLN A 30 15.23 -2.07 -19.53
CA GLN A 30 14.53 -2.84 -20.57
C GLN A 30 13.48 -3.79 -19.98
N GLU A 31 13.80 -4.47 -18.87
CA GLU A 31 12.83 -5.29 -18.13
C GLU A 31 11.68 -4.46 -17.58
N HIS A 32 11.95 -3.25 -17.10
CA HIS A 32 10.92 -2.33 -16.64
C HIS A 32 9.97 -1.91 -17.77
N LEU A 33 10.50 -1.58 -18.95
CA LEU A 33 9.70 -1.24 -20.13
C LEU A 33 8.81 -2.41 -20.58
N ALA A 34 9.31 -3.64 -20.52
CA ALA A 34 8.53 -4.83 -20.84
C ALA A 34 7.34 -5.04 -19.87
N ASN A 35 7.48 -4.59 -18.61
CA ASN A 35 6.47 -4.74 -17.55
C ASN A 35 5.62 -3.48 -17.32
N ALA A 36 5.64 -2.49 -18.23
CA ALA A 36 5.01 -1.19 -18.01
C ALA A 36 3.48 -1.21 -17.77
N ASN A 37 2.80 -2.30 -18.13
CA ASN A 37 1.34 -2.41 -18.07
C ASN A 37 0.83 -3.27 -16.90
N LEU A 38 1.48 -3.18 -15.73
CA LEU A 38 0.94 -3.83 -14.54
C LEU A 38 -0.43 -3.19 -14.18
N PRO A 39 -1.51 -3.99 -14.10
CA PRO A 39 -2.81 -3.44 -13.72
C PRO A 39 -2.73 -2.91 -12.29
N PRO A 40 -3.50 -1.85 -11.96
CA PRO A 40 -3.57 -1.36 -10.60
C PRO A 40 -4.03 -2.47 -9.65
N PRO A 41 -3.60 -2.45 -8.38
CA PRO A 41 -4.00 -3.45 -7.41
C PRO A 41 -5.51 -3.41 -7.19
N ALA A 42 -6.20 -4.50 -7.53
CA ALA A 42 -7.61 -4.68 -7.25
C ALA A 42 -7.78 -5.42 -5.92
N ILE A 43 -8.47 -4.81 -4.96
CA ILE A 43 -8.78 -5.45 -3.68
C ILE A 43 -10.20 -6.04 -3.76
N PRO A 44 -10.35 -7.38 -3.82
CA PRO A 44 -11.67 -7.99 -3.81
C PRO A 44 -12.38 -7.73 -2.48
N ASP A 45 -13.70 -7.54 -2.54
CA ASP A 45 -14.58 -7.45 -1.36
C ASP A 45 -14.14 -6.39 -0.31
N TRP A 46 -13.63 -5.23 -0.76
CA TRP A 46 -13.17 -4.13 0.10
C TRP A 46 -14.16 -3.77 1.22
N ASP A 47 -15.44 -3.69 0.88
CA ASP A 47 -16.52 -3.38 1.82
C ASP A 47 -16.70 -4.49 2.88
N LYS A 48 -16.59 -5.77 2.51
CA LYS A 48 -16.67 -6.89 3.49
C LYS A 48 -15.48 -6.88 4.45
N LEU A 49 -14.28 -6.58 3.97
CA LEU A 49 -13.06 -6.46 4.80
C LEU A 49 -13.19 -5.34 5.83
N ASN A 50 -13.80 -4.21 5.45
CA ASN A 50 -14.01 -3.08 6.36
C ASN A 50 -15.11 -3.37 7.39
N ARG A 51 -16.26 -3.91 6.97
CA ARG A 51 -17.34 -4.31 7.89
C ARG A 51 -16.86 -5.28 8.96
N ASN A 52 -16.04 -6.26 8.61
CA ASN A 52 -15.50 -7.22 9.58
C ASN A 52 -14.56 -6.62 10.62
N ARG A 53 -13.87 -5.51 10.30
CA ARG A 53 -12.99 -4.80 11.24
C ARG A 53 -13.80 -4.00 12.27
N PHE A 54 -14.80 -3.24 11.82
CA PHE A 54 -15.63 -2.43 12.73
C PHE A 54 -16.59 -3.27 13.58
N ASN A 55 -17.05 -4.43 13.06
CA ASN A 55 -17.96 -5.31 13.80
C ASN A 55 -17.29 -6.16 14.89
N ARG A 56 -15.95 -6.26 14.92
CA ARG A 56 -15.22 -6.98 15.98
C ARG A 56 -15.02 -6.16 17.25
N ALA A 57 -14.98 -4.82 17.15
CA ALA A 57 -14.87 -3.93 18.30
C ALA A 57 -16.13 -3.94 19.19
N GLY A 58 -17.31 -4.13 18.60
CA GLY A 58 -18.59 -4.16 19.31
C GLY A 58 -18.90 -5.45 20.08
N ARG A 59 -18.03 -6.48 20.03
CA ARG A 59 -18.29 -7.78 20.69
C ARG A 59 -17.53 -8.00 22.00
N ARG A 60 -16.82 -6.98 22.50
CA ARG A 60 -16.12 -7.02 23.80
C ARG A 60 -16.54 -5.92 24.77
N GLY A 61 -17.70 -5.29 24.56
CA GLY A 61 -18.24 -4.31 25.47
C GLY A 61 -19.74 -4.49 25.62
N SER A 62 -20.16 -4.85 26.83
CA SER A 62 -21.41 -4.45 27.48
C SER A 62 -22.70 -4.64 26.64
N GLY A 63 -23.57 -5.57 27.01
CA GLY A 63 -24.49 -5.23 28.08
C GLY A 63 -25.85 -4.90 27.47
N ARG A 64 -26.80 -5.76 27.78
CA ARG A 64 -28.26 -5.63 27.68
C ARG A 64 -28.79 -4.20 27.45
N TYR A 65 -29.09 -3.82 26.21
CA TYR A 65 -30.13 -2.83 25.92
C TYR A 65 -30.92 -3.26 24.67
N ARG A 66 -31.78 -4.27 24.87
CA ARG A 66 -32.99 -4.41 24.08
C ARG A 66 -33.92 -3.27 24.51
N GLN A 67 -34.35 -2.43 23.58
CA GLN A 67 -35.64 -1.74 23.51
C GLN A 67 -35.47 -0.34 22.90
N GLY A 68 -36.31 -0.02 21.92
CA GLY A 68 -36.36 1.33 21.36
C GLY A 68 -36.88 1.37 19.92
N ASN A 69 -37.90 0.56 19.64
CA ASN A 69 -38.57 0.53 18.35
C ASN A 69 -39.56 1.69 18.28
N HIS A 70 -39.09 2.89 17.91
CA HIS A 70 -39.96 4.06 17.65
C HIS A 70 -39.65 4.62 16.27
N ARG A 71 -40.19 3.95 15.24
CA ARG A 71 -40.40 4.54 13.91
C ARG A 71 -41.87 4.94 13.81
N HIS A 72 -42.16 6.20 14.12
CA HIS A 72 -43.43 6.85 13.77
C HIS A 72 -43.11 8.27 13.34
N ASN A 73 -42.95 8.47 12.03
CA ASN A 73 -43.09 9.79 11.41
C ASN A 73 -44.13 9.62 10.28
N SER A 74 -45.41 9.82 10.58
CA SER A 74 -46.42 10.18 9.58
C SER A 74 -46.45 11.72 9.52
N TRP A 75 -46.21 12.28 8.34
CA TRP A 75 -46.43 13.70 8.08
C TRP A 75 -47.83 13.85 7.49
N ASP A 76 -48.73 14.47 8.24
CA ASP A 76 -49.86 15.26 7.73
C ASP A 76 -49.48 16.74 7.88
#